data_AF-A0A1I1KST8-F1
#
_entry.id   AF-A0A1I1KST8-F1
#
_cell.length_a   1.000
_cell.length_b   1.000
_cell.length_c   1.000
_cell.angle_alpha   90.00
_cell.angle_beta   90.00
_cell.angle_gamma   90.00
#
_symmetry.space_group_name_H-M   'P 1'
#
loop_
_entity.id
_entity.type
_entity.pdbx_description
1 polymer ?
#
loop_
_entity_poly.entity_id
_entity_poly.type
_entity_poly.pdbx_seq_one_letter_code
_entity_poly.pdbx_strand_id
1 'polypeptide(L)'
;MSTDRTPDPADDEAGGHRAGRGDGEVGVGRFSRRARRRDREEQKKGSLLKELPILLVVAFVLALLVKTFLVQAFFIPSGSMEQTLHGCTGCTGDRVLVTKPPYWFSDPQPGDVVVFQGPDTWTPEVQVSEPDNWFSSAALFLGRAIGVAPPSEDDYVKRVIATGGQTVQCCDEQGRVTVDGQPLDEPYIYENTPLETRPFGPVTVPEGRLWVMGDHRSASADSRSHVGDQYAGTIAVDDVIGKASVIVWPFSRFSLVDSPAIQPQQAEGMALQGDVALVAPVLLGLGGAVPVAAWRRRRR
;
A
#
# COMPACT_ATOMS: atom_id res chain seq x y z
N MET A 1 10.03 -58.88 -67.22
CA MET A 1 10.13 -60.11 -68.04
C MET A 1 11.14 -59.85 -69.16
N SER A 2 12.27 -60.56 -69.13
CA SER A 2 13.34 -60.75 -70.16
C SER A 2 14.68 -60.83 -69.42
N THR A 3 15.15 -62.03 -69.04
CA THR A 3 16.09 -62.91 -69.79
C THR A 3 17.39 -62.19 -70.15
N ASP A 4 18.45 -62.38 -69.36
CA ASP A 4 19.47 -63.44 -69.50
C ASP A 4 20.34 -63.30 -70.75
N ARG A 5 21.65 -63.04 -70.53
CA ARG A 5 22.72 -63.48 -71.43
C ARG A 5 24.05 -63.58 -70.68
N THR A 6 24.68 -64.70 -70.97
CA THR A 6 25.82 -65.40 -70.36
C THR A 6 27.19 -64.85 -70.88
N PRO A 7 28.36 -65.46 -70.56
CA PRO A 7 29.56 -64.76 -70.09
C PRO A 7 30.77 -64.91 -71.05
N ASP A 8 31.97 -64.46 -70.64
CA ASP A 8 33.24 -65.07 -71.10
C ASP A 8 34.38 -64.82 -70.08
N PRO A 9 35.39 -65.71 -69.98
CA PRO A 9 36.32 -65.83 -68.85
C PRO A 9 37.79 -65.46 -69.17
N ALA A 10 38.63 -65.65 -68.15
CA ALA A 10 40.07 -65.99 -68.20
C ALA A 10 41.03 -64.89 -68.69
N ASP A 11 42.27 -64.77 -68.23
CA ASP A 11 43.06 -65.32 -67.12
C ASP A 11 44.36 -64.47 -67.09
N ASP A 12 45.18 -64.71 -66.07
CA ASP A 12 46.66 -64.63 -66.10
C ASP A 12 47.44 -63.37 -65.64
N GLU A 13 48.20 -63.64 -64.57
CA GLU A 13 49.65 -63.41 -64.39
C GLU A 13 50.10 -61.93 -64.17
N ALA A 14 50.61 -61.53 -63.00
CA ALA A 14 51.84 -61.91 -62.28
C ALA A 14 52.89 -60.77 -62.33
N GLY A 15 53.54 -60.53 -61.19
CA GLY A 15 54.77 -59.71 -61.04
C GLY A 15 54.50 -58.21 -60.83
N GLY A 16 54.99 -57.50 -59.81
CA GLY A 16 56.17 -57.70 -58.98
C GLY A 16 57.11 -56.50 -59.15
N HIS A 17 57.63 -55.96 -58.03
CA HIS A 17 58.63 -54.87 -57.84
C HIS A 17 58.06 -53.48 -57.56
N ARG A 18 58.10 -53.00 -56.31
CA ARG A 18 59.23 -52.39 -55.54
C ARG A 18 59.65 -50.99 -56.01
N ALA A 19 59.35 -50.04 -55.11
CA ALA A 19 60.23 -49.00 -54.54
C ALA A 19 60.56 -47.72 -55.33
N GLY A 20 60.51 -46.59 -54.60
CA GLY A 20 61.11 -45.29 -54.94
C GLY A 20 60.08 -44.16 -54.92
N ARG A 21 59.79 -43.54 -53.77
CA ARG A 21 60.46 -42.34 -53.21
C ARG A 21 60.34 -41.10 -54.13
N GLY A 22 59.58 -40.11 -53.66
CA GLY A 22 59.50 -38.77 -54.22
C GLY A 22 58.66 -37.86 -53.33
N ASP A 23 59.30 -36.82 -52.81
CA ASP A 23 58.83 -35.88 -51.79
C ASP A 23 57.69 -34.96 -52.24
N GLY A 24 56.97 -34.35 -51.29
CA GLY A 24 56.27 -33.08 -51.55
C GLY A 24 54.92 -32.87 -50.88
N GLU A 25 54.96 -32.13 -49.77
CA GLU A 25 54.03 -31.02 -49.45
C GLU A 25 52.60 -31.26 -48.89
N VAL A 26 52.47 -30.81 -47.64
CA VAL A 26 51.42 -29.92 -47.08
C VAL A 26 49.98 -30.45 -46.96
N GLY A 27 49.54 -30.63 -45.71
CA GLY A 27 48.13 -30.85 -45.39
C GLY A 27 47.77 -30.85 -43.90
N VAL A 28 48.44 -30.05 -43.05
CA VAL A 28 48.01 -29.90 -41.65
C VAL A 28 46.86 -28.90 -41.59
N GLY A 29 45.62 -29.40 -41.45
CA GLY A 29 44.54 -28.56 -40.98
C GLY A 29 43.15 -29.00 -41.38
N ARG A 30 42.56 -29.96 -40.65
CA ARG A 30 41.09 -30.00 -40.50
C ARG A 30 40.49 -30.97 -39.44
N PHE A 31 41.20 -31.34 -38.38
CA PHE A 31 40.62 -32.27 -37.39
C PHE A 31 40.54 -31.80 -35.93
N SER A 32 40.89 -30.57 -35.60
CA SER A 32 40.85 -30.07 -34.20
C SER A 32 39.75 -29.05 -33.86
N ARG A 33 38.86 -28.69 -34.79
CA ARG A 33 37.77 -27.71 -34.53
C ARG A 33 36.37 -28.30 -34.34
N ARG A 34 36.23 -29.63 -34.23
CA ARG A 34 34.90 -30.26 -34.00
C ARG A 34 34.71 -30.86 -32.60
N ALA A 35 35.78 -30.99 -31.81
CA ALA A 35 35.70 -31.53 -30.44
C ALA A 35 35.59 -30.45 -29.34
N ARG A 36 35.75 -29.16 -29.64
CA ARG A 36 35.60 -28.06 -28.64
C ARG A 36 34.25 -27.33 -28.70
N ARG A 37 33.28 -27.88 -29.43
CA ARG A 37 31.93 -27.29 -29.58
C ARG A 37 30.81 -28.17 -29.05
N ARG A 38 31.14 -29.21 -28.27
CA ARG A 38 30.17 -30.12 -27.65
C ARG A 38 30.20 -30.14 -26.10
N ASP A 39 31.05 -29.32 -25.48
CA ASP A 39 31.11 -29.15 -24.02
C ASP A 39 30.56 -27.79 -23.54
N ARG A 40 29.83 -27.06 -24.39
CA ARG A 40 29.33 -25.70 -24.07
C ARG A 40 27.80 -25.57 -24.05
N GLU A 41 27.07 -26.67 -24.12
CA GLU A 41 25.59 -26.66 -24.08
C GLU A 41 24.99 -27.31 -22.83
N GLU A 42 25.77 -27.96 -21.96
CA GLU A 42 25.22 -28.62 -20.76
C GLU A 42 25.16 -27.75 -19.50
N GLN A 43 25.71 -26.54 -19.51
CA GLN A 43 25.74 -25.68 -18.30
C GLN A 43 24.87 -24.42 -18.42
N LYS A 44 23.57 -24.54 -18.69
CA LYS A 44 22.61 -23.42 -18.50
C LYS A 44 21.23 -23.84 -18.00
N LYS A 45 21.14 -24.91 -17.19
CA LYS A 45 19.88 -25.29 -16.50
C LYS A 45 19.93 -25.17 -14.98
N GLY A 46 21.10 -24.86 -14.40
CA GLY A 46 21.27 -24.63 -12.95
C GLY A 46 21.07 -23.17 -12.49
N SER A 47 20.89 -22.23 -13.43
CA SER A 47 20.68 -20.80 -13.10
C SER A 47 19.25 -20.55 -12.62
N LEU A 48 18.25 -21.15 -13.27
CA LEU A 48 16.84 -20.89 -12.94
C LEU A 48 16.46 -21.34 -11.52
N LEU A 49 16.97 -22.48 -11.05
CA LEU A 49 16.72 -22.95 -9.68
C LEU A 49 17.49 -22.16 -8.61
N LYS A 50 18.53 -21.40 -8.99
CA LYS A 50 19.27 -20.49 -8.09
C LYS A 50 18.74 -19.06 -8.14
N GLU A 51 18.27 -18.60 -9.31
CA GLU A 51 17.65 -17.29 -9.52
C GLU A 51 16.23 -17.24 -8.96
N LEU A 52 15.48 -18.34 -9.00
CA LEU A 52 14.12 -18.41 -8.47
C LEU A 52 14.05 -18.09 -6.96
N PRO A 53 14.87 -18.69 -6.06
CA PRO A 53 14.91 -18.30 -4.66
C PRO A 53 15.24 -16.82 -4.43
N ILE A 54 16.21 -16.28 -5.19
CA ILE A 54 16.60 -14.87 -5.06
C ILE A 54 15.44 -13.96 -5.47
N LEU A 55 14.77 -14.25 -6.58
CA LEU A 55 13.63 -13.48 -7.05
C LEU A 55 12.46 -13.58 -6.07
N LEU A 56 12.21 -14.76 -5.50
CA LEU A 56 11.19 -14.94 -4.45
C LEU A 56 11.52 -14.14 -3.18
N VAL A 57 12.78 -14.15 -2.74
CA VAL A 57 13.22 -13.35 -1.59
C VAL A 57 13.07 -11.86 -1.88
N VAL A 58 13.50 -11.39 -3.05
CA VAL A 58 13.34 -9.97 -3.44
C VAL A 58 11.87 -9.59 -3.51
N ALA A 59 11.02 -10.41 -4.13
CA ALA A 59 9.58 -10.17 -4.18
C ALA A 59 8.95 -10.16 -2.78
N PHE A 60 9.38 -11.06 -1.89
CA PHE A 60 8.92 -11.12 -0.50
C PHE A 60 9.36 -9.88 0.29
N VAL A 61 10.63 -9.48 0.18
CA VAL A 61 11.15 -8.26 0.83
C VAL A 61 10.44 -7.02 0.29
N LEU A 62 10.24 -6.92 -1.02
CA LEU A 62 9.48 -5.82 -1.61
C LEU A 62 8.03 -5.80 -1.10
N ALA A 63 7.38 -6.96 -1.05
CA ALA A 63 6.02 -7.07 -0.51
C ALA A 63 5.96 -6.69 0.98
N LEU A 64 6.97 -7.04 1.77
CA LEU A 64 7.09 -6.59 3.16
C LEU A 64 7.27 -5.08 3.22
N LEU A 65 8.19 -4.49 2.45
CA LEU A 65 8.38 -3.04 2.41
C LEU A 65 7.08 -2.32 2.04
N VAL A 66 6.37 -2.78 1.01
CA VAL A 66 5.09 -2.17 0.61
C VAL A 66 4.05 -2.28 1.70
N LYS A 67 3.92 -3.42 2.39
CA LYS A 67 2.93 -3.59 3.47
C LYS A 67 3.29 -2.83 4.74
N THR A 68 4.56 -2.84 5.11
CA THR A 68 5.06 -2.14 6.29
C THR A 68 4.96 -0.64 6.09
N PHE A 69 5.21 -0.13 4.88
CA PHE A 69 5.39 1.31 4.68
C PHE A 69 4.32 1.99 3.81
N LEU A 70 3.68 1.34 2.85
CA LEU A 70 2.87 2.07 1.86
C LEU A 70 1.38 1.95 2.13
N VAL A 71 0.82 0.77 1.87
CA VAL A 71 -0.64 0.60 1.81
C VAL A 71 -1.02 -0.79 2.28
N GLN A 72 -2.13 -0.89 3.01
CA GLN A 72 -2.74 -2.15 3.42
C GLN A 72 -4.24 -2.15 3.08
N ALA A 73 -4.74 -3.27 2.57
CA ALA A 73 -6.16 -3.43 2.28
C ALA A 73 -6.89 -4.03 3.48
N PHE A 74 -7.98 -3.40 3.91
CA PHE A 74 -8.84 -3.84 5.00
C PHE A 74 -10.24 -4.14 4.48
N PHE A 75 -10.86 -5.20 5.00
CA PHE A 75 -12.27 -5.51 4.78
C PHE A 75 -13.11 -4.89 5.90
N ILE A 76 -14.24 -4.28 5.59
CA ILE A 76 -15.14 -3.63 6.57
C ILE A 76 -16.30 -4.59 6.92
N PRO A 77 -16.29 -5.21 8.11
CA PRO A 77 -17.28 -6.21 8.49
C PRO A 77 -18.53 -5.62 9.17
N SER A 78 -18.48 -4.38 9.65
CA SER A 78 -19.54 -3.74 10.45
C SER A 78 -20.10 -2.47 9.79
N GLY A 79 -21.37 -2.15 10.10
CA GLY A 79 -22.08 -0.97 9.58
C GLY A 79 -21.90 0.29 10.42
N SER A 80 -20.88 0.35 11.29
CA SER A 80 -20.64 1.47 12.22
C SER A 80 -20.21 2.76 11.52
N MET A 81 -19.75 2.65 10.27
CA MET A 81 -19.26 3.75 9.44
C MET A 81 -20.18 4.07 8.25
N GLU A 82 -21.42 3.59 8.27
CA GLU A 82 -22.41 3.94 7.25
C GLU A 82 -22.67 5.47 7.26
N GLN A 83 -22.80 6.17 6.13
CA GLN A 83 -22.71 5.71 4.72
C GLN A 83 -21.30 5.79 4.13
N THR A 84 -20.32 6.29 4.90
CA THR A 84 -18.95 6.48 4.45
C THR A 84 -18.31 5.14 4.04
N LEU A 85 -18.44 4.12 4.87
CA LEU A 85 -17.99 2.76 4.59
C LEU A 85 -19.14 1.78 4.88
N HIS A 86 -19.51 1.00 3.87
CA HIS A 86 -20.59 0.03 4.01
C HIS A 86 -20.00 -1.29 4.52
N GLY A 87 -20.53 -1.77 5.64
CA GLY A 87 -20.26 -3.09 6.17
C GLY A 87 -21.52 -3.74 6.71
N CYS A 88 -21.56 -5.06 6.68
CA CYS A 88 -22.64 -5.85 7.28
C CYS A 88 -22.16 -7.25 7.66
N THR A 89 -22.74 -7.77 8.75
CA THR A 89 -22.48 -9.13 9.21
C THR A 89 -22.97 -10.15 8.19
N GLY A 90 -22.05 -10.96 7.65
CA GLY A 90 -22.37 -12.04 6.71
C GLY A 90 -22.54 -11.62 5.24
N CYS A 91 -22.20 -10.39 4.88
CA CYS A 91 -22.26 -9.88 3.50
C CYS A 91 -20.86 -9.55 2.94
N THR A 92 -20.79 -9.12 1.68
CA THR A 92 -19.55 -8.52 1.12
C THR A 92 -19.58 -7.01 1.33
N GLY A 93 -18.99 -6.54 2.44
CA GLY A 93 -18.75 -5.12 2.69
C GLY A 93 -17.64 -4.52 1.83
N ASP A 94 -17.31 -3.26 2.11
CA ASP A 94 -16.25 -2.53 1.42
C ASP A 94 -14.87 -3.12 1.69
N ARG A 95 -13.97 -2.95 0.71
CA ARG A 95 -12.53 -3.06 0.92
C ARG A 95 -11.91 -1.69 0.77
N VAL A 96 -11.19 -1.27 1.79
CA VAL A 96 -10.55 0.05 1.85
C VAL A 96 -9.03 -0.09 1.83
N LEU A 97 -8.37 0.78 1.09
CA LEU A 97 -6.93 0.96 1.16
C LEU A 97 -6.59 1.96 2.26
N VAL A 98 -5.70 1.54 3.15
CA VAL A 98 -5.22 2.30 4.29
C VAL A 98 -3.80 2.79 3.98
N THR A 99 -3.61 4.10 3.94
CA THR A 99 -2.32 4.74 3.69
C THR A 99 -1.65 5.13 4.99
N LYS A 100 -0.41 4.67 5.17
CA LYS A 100 0.45 5.02 6.31
C LYS A 100 1.26 6.31 6.13
N PRO A 101 1.77 6.66 4.93
CA PRO A 101 2.66 7.82 4.76
C PRO A 101 2.18 9.17 5.30
N PRO A 102 0.87 9.53 5.25
CA PRO A 102 0.40 10.78 5.84
C PRO A 102 0.75 10.90 7.33
N TYR A 103 0.75 9.77 8.06
CA TYR A 103 0.96 9.77 9.50
C TYR A 103 2.42 9.62 9.95
N TRP A 104 3.38 9.61 9.02
CA TRP A 104 4.80 9.68 9.38
C TRP A 104 5.31 11.09 9.59
N PHE A 105 4.58 12.07 9.07
CA PHE A 105 4.98 13.48 9.07
C PHE A 105 3.95 14.40 9.72
N SER A 106 2.75 13.89 10.01
CA SER A 106 1.67 14.65 10.63
C SER A 106 0.77 13.73 11.45
N ASP A 107 0.25 14.21 12.57
CA ASP A 107 -0.68 13.44 13.38
C ASP A 107 -2.08 13.37 12.71
N PRO A 108 -2.88 12.34 13.02
CA PRO A 108 -4.27 12.25 12.58
C PRO A 108 -5.07 13.51 12.93
N GLN A 109 -5.82 14.03 11.96
CA GLN A 109 -6.57 15.27 12.11
C GLN A 109 -8.06 15.00 12.29
N PRO A 110 -8.82 15.89 12.97
CA PRO A 110 -10.27 15.80 13.01
C PRO A 110 -10.86 15.71 11.59
N GLY A 111 -11.81 14.79 11.40
CA GLY A 111 -12.39 14.48 10.11
C GLY A 111 -11.74 13.29 9.39
N ASP A 112 -10.53 12.88 9.75
CA ASP A 112 -9.90 11.69 9.17
C ASP A 112 -10.63 10.41 9.56
N VAL A 113 -10.75 9.48 8.61
CA VAL A 113 -11.16 8.09 8.90
C VAL A 113 -9.91 7.25 9.09
N VAL A 114 -9.76 6.69 10.28
CA VAL A 114 -8.57 5.94 10.69
C VAL A 114 -8.88 4.49 10.96
N VAL A 115 -7.91 3.63 10.65
CA VAL A 115 -7.89 2.24 11.09
C VAL A 115 -6.86 2.12 12.21
N PHE A 116 -7.23 1.52 13.32
CA PHE A 116 -6.40 1.44 14.52
C PHE A 116 -6.63 0.12 15.27
N GLN A 117 -5.64 -0.27 16.07
CA GLN A 117 -5.81 -1.36 17.02
C GLN A 117 -6.53 -0.84 18.28
N GLY A 118 -7.65 -1.46 18.63
CA GLY A 118 -8.44 -1.07 19.80
C GLY A 118 -7.71 -1.37 21.11
N PRO A 119 -7.89 -0.54 22.15
CA PRO A 119 -7.41 -0.87 23.49
C PRO A 119 -8.01 -2.19 24.00
N ASP A 120 -7.32 -2.84 24.94
CA ASP A 120 -7.75 -4.07 25.61
C ASP A 120 -9.11 -3.94 26.35
N THR A 121 -9.54 -2.71 26.62
CA THR A 121 -10.84 -2.39 27.24
C THR A 121 -12.00 -2.37 26.25
N TRP A 122 -11.73 -2.43 24.94
CA TRP A 122 -12.75 -2.39 23.91
C TRP A 122 -13.22 -3.80 23.57
N THR A 123 -14.53 -3.95 23.35
CA THR A 123 -15.08 -5.26 22.98
C THR A 123 -14.94 -5.47 21.47
N PRO A 124 -14.41 -6.60 21.00
CA PRO A 124 -14.33 -6.89 19.57
C PRO A 124 -15.67 -6.74 18.86
N GLU A 125 -15.70 -6.03 17.74
CA GLU A 125 -16.90 -5.89 16.90
C GLU A 125 -17.18 -7.19 16.11
N VAL A 126 -16.16 -8.02 15.89
CA VAL A 126 -16.25 -9.25 15.12
C VAL A 126 -15.57 -10.38 15.88
N GLN A 127 -16.24 -11.54 15.91
CA GLN A 127 -15.63 -12.79 16.36
C GLN A 127 -15.09 -13.53 15.13
N VAL A 128 -13.78 -13.63 15.02
CA VAL A 128 -13.03 -14.34 13.99
C VAL A 128 -12.38 -15.56 14.63
N SER A 129 -12.86 -16.76 14.31
CA SER A 129 -12.20 -18.00 14.76
C SER A 129 -10.79 -18.09 14.18
N GLU A 130 -9.78 -17.97 15.05
CA GLU A 130 -8.39 -18.13 14.64
C GLU A 130 -8.05 -19.61 14.40
N PRO A 131 -7.28 -19.95 13.36
CA PRO A 131 -7.00 -21.34 13.05
C PRO A 131 -5.88 -21.95 13.90
N ASP A 132 -6.06 -23.19 14.36
CA ASP A 132 -5.07 -23.93 15.18
C ASP A 132 -3.88 -24.51 14.38
N ASN A 133 -3.94 -24.54 13.04
CA ASN A 133 -2.93 -25.18 12.21
C ASN A 133 -2.16 -24.21 11.32
N TRP A 134 -0.83 -24.41 11.24
CA TRP A 134 0.10 -23.50 10.57
C TRP A 134 -0.24 -23.19 9.11
N PHE A 135 -0.81 -24.15 8.37
CA PHE A 135 -1.15 -23.96 6.96
C PHE A 135 -2.34 -23.00 6.81
N SER A 136 -3.40 -23.20 7.59
CA SER A 136 -4.55 -22.32 7.62
C SER A 136 -4.23 -20.95 8.20
N SER A 137 -3.34 -20.86 9.20
CA SER A 137 -2.82 -19.57 9.68
C SER A 137 -2.04 -18.84 8.59
N ALA A 138 -1.23 -19.56 7.80
CA ALA A 138 -0.53 -18.98 6.65
C ALA A 138 -1.49 -18.53 5.53
N ALA A 139 -2.55 -19.29 5.26
CA ALA A 139 -3.58 -18.91 4.29
C ALA A 139 -4.37 -17.68 4.75
N LEU A 140 -4.76 -17.62 6.03
CA LEU A 140 -5.44 -16.47 6.63
C LEU A 140 -4.53 -15.23 6.62
N PHE A 141 -3.26 -15.39 6.99
CA PHE A 141 -2.25 -14.33 6.89
C PHE A 141 -2.17 -13.77 5.46
N LEU A 142 -2.07 -14.65 4.45
CA LEU A 142 -2.05 -14.24 3.04
C LEU A 142 -3.36 -13.56 2.65
N GLY A 143 -4.50 -14.06 3.11
CA GLY A 143 -5.82 -13.47 2.85
C GLY A 143 -5.94 -12.06 3.41
N ARG A 144 -5.50 -11.83 4.65
CA ARG A 144 -5.47 -10.51 5.31
C ARG A 144 -4.54 -9.56 4.57
N ALA A 145 -3.37 -10.07 4.20
CA ALA A 145 -2.36 -9.35 3.44
C ALA A 145 -2.86 -8.79 2.10
N ILE A 146 -3.81 -9.47 1.46
CA ILE A 146 -4.41 -9.05 0.18
C ILE A 146 -5.81 -8.46 0.34
N GLY A 147 -6.29 -8.27 1.59
CA GLY A 147 -7.60 -7.69 1.90
C GLY A 147 -8.81 -8.57 1.54
N VAL A 148 -8.63 -9.89 1.38
CA VAL A 148 -9.73 -10.83 1.08
C VAL A 148 -10.22 -11.60 2.29
N ALA A 149 -9.51 -11.52 3.42
CA ALA A 149 -9.93 -12.07 4.71
C ALA A 149 -10.38 -10.95 5.66
N PRO A 150 -11.20 -11.26 6.67
CA PRO A 150 -11.55 -10.28 7.70
C PRO A 150 -10.29 -9.80 8.44
N PRO A 151 -10.31 -8.55 8.92
CA PRO A 151 -9.23 -8.00 9.73
C PRO A 151 -9.12 -8.75 11.08
N SER A 152 -8.17 -8.36 11.93
CA SER A 152 -8.11 -8.93 13.28
C SER A 152 -9.34 -8.47 14.10
N GLU A 153 -9.66 -9.20 15.16
CA GLU A 153 -10.78 -8.86 16.06
C GLU A 153 -10.57 -7.49 16.72
N ASP A 154 -9.32 -7.06 16.83
CA ASP A 154 -8.89 -5.83 17.49
C ASP A 154 -8.72 -4.65 16.51
N ASP A 155 -8.95 -4.83 15.20
CA ASP A 155 -8.84 -3.72 14.23
C ASP A 155 -10.17 -2.99 14.06
N TYR A 156 -10.18 -1.69 14.35
CA TYR A 156 -11.36 -0.84 14.26
C TYR A 156 -11.18 0.23 13.18
N VAL A 157 -12.30 0.65 12.59
CA VAL A 157 -12.36 1.83 11.71
C VAL A 157 -13.36 2.82 12.27
N LYS A 158 -12.89 4.05 12.53
CA LYS A 158 -13.69 5.17 13.07
C LYS A 158 -13.18 6.50 12.54
N ARG A 159 -13.97 7.56 12.70
CA ARG A 159 -13.56 8.93 12.36
C ARG A 159 -12.97 9.64 13.57
N VAL A 160 -11.86 10.35 13.37
CA VAL A 160 -11.27 11.23 14.39
C VAL A 160 -12.16 12.45 14.57
N ILE A 161 -12.59 12.68 15.80
CA ILE A 161 -13.48 13.79 16.15
C ILE A 161 -12.74 14.87 16.93
N ALA A 162 -11.81 14.47 17.82
CA ALA A 162 -10.97 15.40 18.57
C ALA A 162 -9.58 14.79 18.82
N THR A 163 -8.58 15.66 18.92
CA THR A 163 -7.17 15.33 19.17
C THR A 163 -6.73 15.83 20.55
N GLY A 164 -5.50 15.48 20.96
CA GLY A 164 -4.91 15.89 22.23
C GLY A 164 -5.09 17.38 22.55
N GLY A 165 -5.45 17.67 23.80
CA GLY A 165 -5.70 19.02 24.32
C GLY A 165 -7.14 19.52 24.10
N GLN A 166 -7.89 18.95 23.16
CA GLN A 166 -9.28 19.35 22.90
C GLN A 166 -10.24 18.73 23.93
N THR A 167 -11.36 19.41 24.20
CA THR A 167 -12.45 18.90 25.04
C THR A 167 -13.68 18.59 24.20
N VAL A 168 -14.13 17.34 24.22
CA VAL A 168 -15.29 16.85 23.48
C VAL A 168 -16.44 16.51 24.43
N GLN A 169 -17.65 16.85 24.04
CA GLN A 169 -18.86 16.50 24.79
C GLN A 169 -20.08 16.38 23.87
N CYS A 170 -21.01 15.54 24.29
CA CYS A 170 -22.36 15.50 23.73
C CYS A 170 -23.38 15.91 24.80
N CYS A 171 -24.31 16.80 24.51
CA CYS A 171 -24.51 17.53 23.27
C CYS A 171 -24.99 18.96 23.55
N ASP A 172 -24.90 19.84 22.56
CA ASP A 172 -25.54 21.16 22.64
C ASP A 172 -27.08 21.06 22.67
N GLU A 173 -27.76 22.20 22.78
CA GLU A 173 -29.23 22.26 22.82
C GLU A 173 -29.91 21.65 21.58
N GLN A 174 -29.18 21.49 20.47
CA GLN A 174 -29.66 20.89 19.23
C GLN A 174 -29.25 19.42 19.06
N GLY A 175 -28.59 18.83 20.07
CA GLY A 175 -28.14 17.43 20.01
C GLY A 175 -26.87 17.21 19.20
N ARG A 176 -26.06 18.25 18.95
CA ARG A 176 -24.80 18.16 18.21
C ARG A 176 -23.64 17.92 19.17
N VAL A 177 -22.65 17.15 18.70
CA VAL A 177 -21.38 16.98 19.40
C VAL A 177 -20.63 18.31 19.32
N THR A 178 -19.98 18.69 20.42
CA THR A 178 -19.17 19.91 20.49
C THR A 178 -17.72 19.57 20.82
N VAL A 179 -16.80 20.32 20.24
CA VAL A 179 -15.36 20.29 20.56
C VAL A 179 -14.95 21.71 20.93
N ASP A 180 -14.33 21.87 22.10
CA ASP A 180 -13.95 23.16 22.69
C ASP A 180 -15.13 24.16 22.75
N GLY A 181 -16.33 23.63 23.01
CA GLY A 181 -17.58 24.40 23.08
C GLY A 181 -18.16 24.80 21.72
N GLN A 182 -17.51 24.47 20.60
CA GLN A 182 -18.02 24.73 19.25
C GLN A 182 -18.72 23.49 18.69
N PRO A 183 -19.91 23.62 18.08
CA PRO A 183 -20.60 22.50 17.45
C PRO A 183 -19.84 22.04 16.21
N LEU A 184 -19.80 20.73 15.99
CA LEU A 184 -19.22 20.12 14.79
C LEU A 184 -20.13 20.29 13.57
N ASP A 185 -19.52 20.41 12.39
CA ASP A 185 -20.17 20.22 11.10
C ASP A 185 -19.97 18.78 10.64
N GLU A 186 -21.06 18.00 10.61
CA GLU A 186 -21.01 16.54 10.42
C GLU A 186 -21.86 16.10 9.22
N PRO A 187 -21.49 16.45 7.97
CA PRO A 187 -22.27 16.12 6.77
C PRO A 187 -22.29 14.61 6.44
N TYR A 188 -21.46 13.82 7.11
CA TYR A 188 -21.25 12.39 6.89
C TYR A 188 -22.14 11.48 7.76
N ILE A 189 -22.95 12.04 8.66
CA ILE A 189 -23.75 11.25 9.60
C ILE A 189 -24.89 10.55 8.89
N TYR A 190 -25.01 9.23 9.10
CA TYR A 190 -26.11 8.44 8.56
C TYR A 190 -27.34 8.43 9.48
N GLU A 191 -27.21 7.86 10.68
CA GLU A 191 -28.27 7.86 11.69
C GLU A 191 -27.75 8.40 13.01
N ASN A 192 -28.51 9.33 13.60
CA ASN A 192 -28.07 10.13 14.75
C ASN A 192 -28.99 10.04 15.97
N THR A 193 -30.02 9.19 15.93
CA THR A 193 -31.13 9.15 16.89
C THR A 193 -31.25 7.79 17.60
N PRO A 194 -31.84 7.73 18.82
CA PRO A 194 -32.32 8.85 19.63
C PRO A 194 -31.19 9.62 20.32
N LEU A 195 -31.38 10.93 20.53
CA LEU A 195 -30.37 11.80 21.16
C LEU A 195 -30.20 11.53 22.66
N GLU A 196 -31.25 11.03 23.32
CA GLU A 196 -31.30 10.86 24.78
C GLU A 196 -30.35 9.76 25.30
N THR A 197 -29.96 8.82 24.45
CA THR A 197 -29.04 7.73 24.80
C THR A 197 -27.58 8.04 24.42
N ARG A 198 -27.31 9.24 23.92
CA ARG A 198 -26.00 9.68 23.45
C ARG A 198 -25.21 10.63 24.36
N PRO A 199 -25.72 11.20 25.47
CA PRO A 199 -24.93 12.11 26.28
C PRO A 199 -23.62 11.47 26.75
N PHE A 200 -22.52 12.21 26.61
CA PHE A 200 -21.22 11.80 27.12
C PHE A 200 -20.38 13.04 27.42
N GLY A 201 -19.37 12.83 28.27
CA GLY A 201 -18.42 13.88 28.62
C GLY A 201 -18.97 14.92 29.58
N PRO A 202 -18.27 16.06 29.73
CA PRO A 202 -17.07 16.45 28.96
C PRO A 202 -15.87 15.51 29.16
N VAL A 203 -15.13 15.28 28.08
CA VAL A 203 -13.87 14.52 28.08
C VAL A 203 -12.79 15.40 27.46
N THR A 204 -11.73 15.69 28.22
CA THR A 204 -10.52 16.32 27.69
C THR A 204 -9.60 15.23 27.16
N VAL A 205 -9.29 15.28 25.87
CA VAL A 205 -8.45 14.27 25.20
C VAL A 205 -6.99 14.48 25.66
N PRO A 206 -6.35 13.47 26.27
CA PRO A 206 -4.94 13.58 26.64
C PRO A 206 -4.03 13.77 25.42
N GLU A 207 -2.88 14.40 25.62
CA GLU A 207 -1.86 14.53 24.57
C GLU A 207 -1.44 13.15 24.02
N GLY A 208 -1.22 13.09 22.70
CA GLY A 208 -0.90 11.83 22.00
C GLY A 208 -2.05 10.84 21.93
N ARG A 209 -3.29 11.26 22.22
CA ARG A 209 -4.50 10.42 22.11
C ARG A 209 -5.55 11.07 21.22
N LEU A 210 -6.50 10.26 20.78
CA LEU A 210 -7.58 10.61 19.87
C LEU A 210 -8.93 10.21 20.47
N TRP A 211 -9.94 11.04 20.22
CA TRP A 211 -11.34 10.69 20.42
C TRP A 211 -11.96 10.36 19.07
N VAL A 212 -12.50 9.14 18.93
CA VAL A 212 -12.98 8.62 17.64
C VAL A 212 -14.44 8.17 17.74
N MET A 213 -15.21 8.42 16.68
CA MET A 213 -16.63 8.07 16.63
C MET A 213 -16.98 7.44 15.27
N GLY A 214 -17.97 6.54 15.29
CA GLY A 214 -18.55 6.01 14.06
C GLY A 214 -19.47 7.02 13.40
N ASP A 215 -19.57 6.98 12.08
CA ASP A 215 -20.49 7.84 11.31
C ASP A 215 -21.96 7.41 11.49
N HIS A 216 -22.18 6.12 11.79
CA HIS A 216 -23.46 5.59 12.19
C HIS A 216 -23.61 5.67 13.73
N ARG A 217 -24.01 6.85 14.23
CA ARG A 217 -23.94 7.20 15.65
C ARG A 217 -24.82 6.34 16.56
N SER A 218 -25.93 5.81 16.04
CA SER A 218 -26.85 4.92 16.75
C SER A 218 -26.35 3.46 16.84
N ALA A 219 -25.42 3.04 15.97
CA ALA A 219 -24.99 1.64 15.82
C ALA A 219 -23.46 1.47 15.89
N SER A 220 -22.77 2.32 16.66
CA SER A 220 -21.31 2.31 16.79
C SER A 220 -20.88 2.21 18.25
N ALA A 221 -20.15 1.13 18.58
CA ALA A 221 -19.40 1.00 19.83
C ALA A 221 -18.04 1.69 19.66
N ASP A 222 -18.01 3.00 19.91
CA ASP A 222 -16.83 3.85 19.77
C ASP A 222 -16.44 4.50 21.11
N SER A 223 -15.61 5.54 21.11
CA SER A 223 -15.11 6.22 22.32
C SER A 223 -16.19 6.53 23.35
N ARG A 224 -17.41 6.85 22.91
CA ARG A 224 -18.57 7.13 23.78
C ARG A 224 -18.93 5.97 24.70
N SER A 225 -18.79 4.74 24.20
CA SER A 225 -19.13 3.53 24.96
C SER A 225 -18.09 3.18 26.01
N HIS A 226 -16.91 3.82 25.93
CA HIS A 226 -15.73 3.48 26.71
C HIS A 226 -15.28 4.62 27.64
N VAL A 227 -16.06 5.67 27.84
CA VAL A 227 -15.72 6.81 28.73
C VAL A 227 -15.36 6.38 30.16
N GLY A 228 -15.97 5.31 30.65
CA GLY A 228 -15.71 4.78 31.99
C GLY A 228 -14.48 3.87 32.10
N ASP A 229 -13.77 3.60 31.00
CA ASP A 229 -12.58 2.76 31.01
C ASP A 229 -11.32 3.50 31.48
N GLN A 230 -10.20 2.77 31.59
CA GLN A 230 -8.93 3.31 32.07
C GLN A 230 -8.33 4.41 31.17
N TYR A 231 -8.81 4.54 29.93
CA TYR A 231 -8.33 5.49 28.94
C TYR A 231 -9.36 6.57 28.61
N ALA A 232 -10.45 6.67 29.39
CA ALA A 232 -11.57 7.56 29.16
C ALA A 232 -12.13 7.48 27.72
N GLY A 233 -12.12 6.28 27.13
CA GLY A 233 -12.60 6.02 25.77
C GLY A 233 -11.70 6.54 24.65
N THR A 234 -10.49 7.03 24.96
CA THR A 234 -9.56 7.54 23.94
C THR A 234 -8.59 6.46 23.47
N ILE A 235 -8.06 6.60 22.25
CA ILE A 235 -7.08 5.68 21.65
C ILE A 235 -5.75 6.39 21.43
N ALA A 236 -4.61 5.69 21.53
CA ALA A 236 -3.31 6.34 21.33
C ALA A 236 -3.07 6.62 19.84
N VAL A 237 -2.38 7.71 19.52
CA VAL A 237 -1.96 7.99 18.14
C VAL A 237 -1.08 6.86 17.60
N ASP A 238 -0.26 6.25 18.47
CA ASP A 238 0.62 5.13 18.11
C ASP A 238 -0.12 3.83 17.76
N ASP A 239 -1.39 3.69 18.18
CA ASP A 239 -2.23 2.53 17.83
C ASP A 239 -2.86 2.68 16.43
N VAL A 240 -2.71 3.85 15.79
CA VAL A 240 -3.24 4.12 14.45
C VAL A 240 -2.41 3.41 13.39
N ILE A 241 -3.05 2.48 12.69
CA ILE A 241 -2.44 1.72 11.58
C ILE A 241 -2.31 2.61 10.34
N GLY A 242 -3.29 3.48 10.08
CA GLY A 242 -3.23 4.44 8.98
C GLY A 242 -4.58 5.07 8.63
N LYS A 243 -4.57 5.91 7.58
CA LYS A 243 -5.76 6.61 7.07
C LYS A 243 -6.48 5.77 6.03
N ALA A 244 -7.78 5.52 6.24
CA ALA A 244 -8.65 4.98 5.21
C ALA A 244 -8.81 6.01 4.08
N SER A 245 -8.32 5.70 2.88
CA SER A 245 -8.19 6.70 1.81
C SER A 245 -8.99 6.38 0.55
N VAL A 246 -9.14 5.10 0.19
CA VAL A 246 -9.77 4.68 -1.06
C VAL A 246 -10.59 3.42 -0.86
N ILE A 247 -11.86 3.42 -1.28
CA ILE A 247 -12.67 2.21 -1.43
C ILE A 247 -12.26 1.56 -2.76
N VAL A 248 -11.75 0.33 -2.73
CA VAL A 248 -11.30 -0.40 -3.92
C VAL A 248 -12.24 -1.54 -4.33
N TRP A 249 -13.14 -1.94 -3.45
CA TRP A 249 -14.17 -2.92 -3.72
C TRP A 249 -15.42 -2.62 -2.88
N PRO A 250 -16.64 -2.86 -3.39
CA PRO A 250 -16.97 -3.29 -4.76
C PRO A 250 -16.61 -2.21 -5.79
N PHE A 251 -16.31 -2.61 -7.03
CA PHE A 251 -15.89 -1.64 -8.07
C PHE A 251 -16.95 -0.57 -8.38
N SER A 252 -18.23 -0.85 -8.12
CA SER A 252 -19.31 0.13 -8.22
C SER A 252 -19.23 1.27 -7.20
N ARG A 253 -18.45 1.09 -6.12
CA ARG A 253 -18.22 2.06 -5.04
C ARG A 253 -16.77 2.53 -5.00
N PHE A 254 -16.01 2.36 -6.08
CA PHE A 254 -14.66 2.88 -6.16
C PHE A 254 -14.68 4.41 -5.97
N SER A 255 -14.14 4.88 -4.84
CA SER A 255 -14.15 6.30 -4.47
C SER A 255 -13.05 6.60 -3.47
N LEU A 256 -12.66 7.87 -3.37
CA LEU A 256 -11.91 8.36 -2.22
C LEU A 256 -12.83 8.36 -0.98
N VAL A 257 -12.23 8.15 0.19
CA VAL A 257 -12.91 8.29 1.48
C VAL A 257 -12.79 9.74 1.92
N ASP A 258 -13.93 10.39 2.14
CA ASP A 258 -13.96 11.81 2.50
C ASP A 258 -13.42 12.08 3.91
N SER A 259 -12.65 13.15 4.02
CA SER A 259 -12.16 13.71 5.29
C SER A 259 -12.47 15.21 5.34
N PRO A 260 -13.74 15.59 5.56
CA PRO A 260 -14.15 16.98 5.61
C PRO A 260 -13.52 17.69 6.81
N ALA A 261 -13.37 19.01 6.72
CA ALA A 261 -13.10 19.84 7.89
C ALA A 261 -14.38 19.90 8.75
N ILE A 262 -14.35 19.29 9.93
CA ILE A 262 -15.52 19.12 10.80
C ILE A 262 -15.55 20.14 11.93
N GLN A 263 -14.41 20.76 12.23
CA GLN A 263 -14.27 21.78 13.26
C GLN A 263 -14.08 23.17 12.62
N PRO A 264 -14.71 24.24 13.14
CA PRO A 264 -14.55 25.60 12.61
C PRO A 264 -13.09 26.07 12.52
N GLN A 265 -12.25 25.71 13.50
CA GLN A 265 -10.83 26.13 13.50
C GLN A 265 -10.04 25.54 12.32
N GLN A 266 -10.46 24.38 11.78
CA GLN A 266 -9.84 23.78 10.60
C GLN A 266 -10.17 24.57 9.32
N ALA A 267 -11.39 25.08 9.22
CA ALA A 267 -11.83 25.89 8.07
C ALA A 267 -11.10 27.23 8.00
N GLU A 268 -10.83 27.85 9.16
CA GLU A 268 -10.07 29.10 9.25
C GLU A 268 -8.58 28.92 8.88
N GLY A 269 -7.97 27.81 9.29
CA GLY A 269 -6.59 27.46 8.92
C GLY A 269 -6.40 27.22 7.41
N MET A 270 -7.41 26.66 6.74
CA MET A 270 -7.42 26.53 5.26
C MET A 270 -7.61 27.87 4.55
N ALA A 271 -8.45 28.76 5.08
CA ALA A 271 -8.66 30.09 4.50
C ALA A 271 -7.38 30.95 4.53
N LEU A 272 -6.61 30.88 5.62
CA LEU A 272 -5.37 31.65 5.76
C LEU A 272 -4.23 31.14 4.86
N GLN A 273 -4.23 29.87 4.44
CA GLN A 273 -3.23 29.35 3.49
C GLN A 273 -3.50 29.75 2.03
N GLY A 274 -4.75 30.11 1.69
CA GLY A 274 -5.13 30.57 0.35
C GLY A 274 -4.61 31.98 0.00
N ASP A 275 -4.39 32.83 1.01
CA ASP A 275 -4.02 34.24 0.80
C ASP A 275 -2.50 34.48 0.69
N VAL A 276 -1.66 33.49 1.01
CA VAL A 276 -0.19 33.65 0.97
C VAL A 276 0.40 33.42 -0.44
N ALA A 277 -0.39 32.96 -1.40
CA ALA A 277 0.10 32.57 -2.72
C ALA A 277 0.26 33.71 -3.76
N LEU A 278 0.02 34.98 -3.43
CA LEU A 278 0.10 36.09 -4.41
C LEU A 278 1.04 37.26 -4.09
N VAL A 279 1.89 37.19 -3.07
CA VAL A 279 2.95 38.20 -2.88
C VAL A 279 4.31 37.66 -3.32
N ALA A 280 4.48 37.49 -4.63
CA ALA A 280 5.81 37.39 -5.23
C ALA A 280 6.52 38.75 -5.08
N PRO A 281 7.81 38.82 -4.69
CA PRO A 281 8.55 40.08 -4.68
C PRO A 281 8.93 40.43 -6.13
N VAL A 282 8.00 41.03 -6.87
CA VAL A 282 8.36 41.86 -8.02
C VAL A 282 8.94 43.14 -7.45
N LEU A 283 10.25 43.21 -7.22
CA LEU A 283 11.06 44.44 -7.15
C LEU A 283 12.51 44.07 -6.80
N LEU A 284 13.31 43.64 -7.78
CA LEU A 284 14.78 43.83 -7.86
C LEU A 284 15.32 43.25 -9.18
N GLY A 285 14.86 43.79 -10.31
CA GLY A 285 15.24 43.33 -11.64
C GLY A 285 15.37 44.45 -12.67
N LEU A 286 15.83 45.64 -12.28
CA LEU A 286 16.09 46.75 -13.21
C LEU A 286 17.36 47.53 -12.84
N GLY A 287 18.51 46.84 -12.78
CA GLY A 287 19.78 47.50 -12.54
C GLY A 287 20.98 46.62 -12.88
N GLY A 288 21.23 46.38 -14.18
CA GLY A 288 22.38 45.55 -14.55
C GLY A 288 22.61 45.32 -16.03
N ALA A 289 22.26 46.27 -16.90
CA ALA A 289 22.67 46.23 -18.31
C ALA A 289 23.58 47.43 -18.61
N VAL A 290 24.85 47.36 -18.20
CA VAL A 290 25.90 48.24 -18.71
C VAL A 290 26.64 47.48 -19.81
N PRO A 291 26.65 47.95 -21.07
CA PRO A 291 27.39 47.28 -22.11
C PRO A 291 28.90 47.48 -21.90
N VAL A 292 29.62 46.37 -21.75
CA VAL A 292 31.09 46.26 -21.63
C VAL A 292 31.85 46.77 -22.87
N ALA A 293 31.17 47.38 -23.86
CA ALA A 293 31.79 47.88 -25.09
C ALA A 293 32.41 49.29 -24.98
N ALA A 294 32.18 50.05 -23.90
CA ALA A 294 32.69 51.43 -23.77
C ALA A 294 34.05 51.57 -23.06
N TRP A 295 34.62 50.49 -22.51
CA TRP A 295 35.85 50.54 -21.71
C TRP A 295 37.14 50.19 -22.48
N ARG A 296 37.16 50.30 -23.82
CA ARG A 296 38.37 49.99 -24.62
C ARG A 296 38.84 51.06 -25.61
N ARG A 297 38.46 52.33 -25.41
CA ARG A 297 38.95 53.48 -26.24
C ARG A 297 39.59 54.63 -25.46
N ARG A 298 40.11 54.41 -24.23
CA ARG A 298 40.84 55.45 -23.48
C ARG A 298 42.26 55.09 -23.03
N ARG A 299 42.89 54.11 -23.68
CA ARG A 299 44.35 53.90 -23.59
C ARG A 299 44.92 53.49 -24.93
N ARG A 300 45.14 54.49 -25.79
CA ARG A 300 46.26 54.69 -26.73
C ARG A 300 45.98 55.92 -27.56
#